data_AF-A0A2P9AWL9-F1
#
_entry.id   AF-A0A2P9AWL9-F1
#
_cell.length_a   1.000
_cell.length_b   1.000
_cell.length_c   1.000
_cell.angle_alpha   90.00
_cell.angle_beta   90.00
_cell.angle_gamma   90.00
#
_symmetry.space_group_name_H-M   'P 1'
#
loop_
_entity.id
_entity.type
_entity.pdbx_description
1 polymer ?
#
loop_
_entity_poly.entity_id
_entity_poly.type
_entity_poly.pdbx_seq_one_letter_code
_entity_poly.pdbx_strand_id
1 'polypeptide(L)' 'MGETAFMTIHAGYALNIGVSEEELKEVISMVTVPAGFPRAIAASQALSELFTERRAAPGKQP' A
#
# COMPACT_ATOMS: atom_id res chain seq x y z
N MET A 1 16.57 4.94 -2.07
CA MET A 1 15.91 3.64 -1.95
C MET A 1 14.74 3.84 -0.98
N GLY A 2 13.52 3.49 -1.36
CA GLY A 2 12.37 3.51 -0.46
C GLY A 2 12.30 2.19 0.31
N GLU A 3 11.68 2.19 1.48
CA GLU A 3 11.59 1.02 2.34
C GLU A 3 10.29 0.24 2.05
N THR A 4 10.24 -0.37 0.87
CA THR A 4 9.02 -0.98 0.31
C THR A 4 8.52 -2.16 1.14
N ALA A 5 9.40 -2.88 1.82
CA ALA A 5 9.02 -3.95 2.74
C ALA A 5 8.15 -3.43 3.90
N PHE A 6 8.52 -2.30 4.53
CA PHE A 6 7.69 -1.70 5.57
C PHE A 6 6.39 -1.11 5.01
N MET A 7 6.41 -0.58 3.78
CA MET A 7 5.18 -0.12 3.12
C MET A 7 4.15 -1.27 3.03
N THR A 8 4.56 -2.45 2.57
CA THR A 8 3.68 -3.63 2.47
C THR A 8 3.17 -4.08 3.84
N ILE A 9 4.04 -4.13 4.85
CA ILE A 9 3.66 -4.55 6.22
C ILE A 9 2.61 -3.60 6.81
N HIS A 10 2.87 -2.29 6.81
CA HIS A 10 1.98 -1.32 7.43
C HIS A 10 0.68 -1.11 6.63
N ALA A 11 0.72 -1.18 5.30
CA ALA A 11 -0.48 -1.21 4.48
C ALA A 11 -1.33 -2.45 4.79
N GLY A 12 -0.71 -3.61 4.99
CA GLY A 12 -1.40 -4.84 5.42
C GLY A 12 -2.11 -4.67 6.76
N TYR A 13 -1.48 -4.01 7.74
CA TYR A 13 -2.12 -3.68 9.01
C TYR A 13 -3.29 -2.72 8.84
N ALA A 14 -3.13 -1.67 8.03
CA ALA A 14 -4.21 -0.72 7.74
C ALA A 14 -5.44 -1.42 7.13
N LEU A 15 -5.23 -2.28 6.13
CA LEU A 15 -6.30 -3.08 5.53
C LEU A 15 -7.00 -4.00 6.54
N ASN A 16 -6.23 -4.60 7.47
CA ASN A 16 -6.79 -5.49 8.49
C ASN A 16 -7.70 -4.76 9.49
N ILE A 17 -7.50 -3.45 9.72
CA ILE A 17 -8.34 -2.63 10.60
C ILE A 17 -9.44 -1.87 9.86
N GLY A 18 -9.65 -2.16 8.57
CA GLY A 18 -10.76 -1.63 7.77
C GLY A 18 -10.43 -0.38 6.94
N VAL A 19 -9.16 0.05 6.87
CA VAL A 19 -8.75 1.08 5.90
C VAL A 19 -8.94 0.53 4.49
N SER A 20 -9.50 1.34 3.60
CA SER A 20 -9.75 0.98 2.21
C SER A 20 -8.49 1.07 1.33
N GLU A 21 -8.50 0.36 0.20
CA GLU A 21 -7.45 0.52 -0.83
C GLU A 21 -7.37 1.97 -1.34
N GLU A 22 -8.49 2.71 -1.34
CA GLU A 22 -8.54 4.10 -1.82
C GLU A 22 -7.85 5.07 -0.86
N GLU A 23 -8.09 4.95 0.45
CA GLU A 23 -7.39 5.75 1.46
C GLU A 23 -5.88 5.53 1.41
N LEU A 24 -5.42 4.30 1.14
CA LEU A 24 -3.99 4.01 0.96
C LEU A 24 -3.41 4.69 -0.29
N LYS A 25 -4.18 4.77 -1.40
CA LYS A 25 -3.75 5.52 -2.60
C LYS A 25 -3.69 7.02 -2.31
N GLU A 26 -4.63 7.56 -1.55
CA GLU A 26 -4.59 8.98 -1.15
C GLU A 26 -3.34 9.32 -0.33
N VAL A 27 -2.90 8.42 0.57
CA VAL A 27 -1.61 8.59 1.28
C VAL A 27 -0.46 8.73 0.29
N ILE A 28 -0.40 7.90 -0.75
CA ILE A 28 0.63 8.02 -1.79
C ILE A 28 0.53 9.35 -2.54
N SER A 29 -0.68 9.77 -2.91
CA SER A 29 -0.92 11.06 -3.56
C SER A 29 -0.41 12.23 -2.72
N MET A 30 -0.72 12.23 -1.40
CA MET A 30 -0.25 13.27 -0.47
C MET A 30 1.27 13.33 -0.38
N VAL A 31 1.96 12.18 -0.39
CA VAL A 31 3.42 12.14 -0.24
C VAL A 31 4.19 12.26 -1.56
N THR A 32 3.51 12.25 -2.71
CA THR A 32 4.17 12.26 -4.03
C THR A 32 5.06 13.49 -4.22
N VAL A 33 4.56 14.68 -3.87
CA VAL A 33 5.32 15.93 -3.94
C VAL A 33 6.43 15.99 -2.87
N PRO A 34 6.13 15.84 -1.56
CA PRO A 34 7.16 16.01 -0.53
C PRO A 34 8.20 14.88 -0.46
N ALA A 35 7.85 13.64 -0.84
CA ALA A 35 8.79 12.50 -0.86
C ALA A 35 9.43 12.27 -2.24
N GLY A 36 8.88 12.88 -3.29
CA GLY A 36 9.34 12.77 -4.68
C GLY A 36 8.77 11.55 -5.42
N PHE A 37 8.56 11.73 -6.73
CA PHE A 37 7.99 10.74 -7.64
C PHE A 37 8.65 9.35 -7.56
N PRO A 38 10.00 9.19 -7.52
CA PRO A 38 10.61 7.86 -7.49
C PRO A 38 10.20 7.03 -6.26
N ARG A 39 10.03 7.67 -5.09
CA ARG A 39 9.60 6.99 -3.87
C ARG A 39 8.11 6.66 -3.91
N ALA A 40 7.30 7.59 -4.42
CA ALA A 40 5.86 7.37 -4.58
C ALA A 40 5.56 6.21 -5.54
N ILE A 41 6.26 6.12 -6.67
CA ILE A 41 6.11 5.02 -7.63
C ILE A 41 6.44 3.68 -6.98
N ALA A 42 7.57 3.59 -6.26
CA ALA A 42 7.95 2.36 -5.55
C ALA A 42 6.90 1.94 -4.50
N ALA A 43 6.31 2.90 -3.78
CA ALA A 43 5.26 2.64 -2.82
C ALA A 43 3.94 2.22 -3.49
N SER A 44 3.56 2.84 -4.61
CA SER A 44 2.40 2.43 -5.42
C SER A 44 2.53 1.01 -5.95
N GLN A 45 3.72 0.62 -6.40
CA GLN A 45 3.99 -0.75 -6.87
C GLN A 45 3.81 -1.77 -5.73
N ALA A 46 4.38 -1.50 -4.56
CA ALA A 46 4.22 -2.35 -3.37
C ALA A 46 2.74 -2.50 -2.94
N LEU A 47 1.96 -1.41 -2.99
CA LEU A 47 0.51 -1.48 -2.73
C LEU A 47 -0.22 -2.33 -3.77
N SER A 48 0.11 -2.16 -5.06
CA SER A 48 -0.52 -2.92 -6.15
C SER A 48 -0.27 -4.43 -6.03
N GLU A 49 0.95 -4.82 -5.68
CA GLU A 49 1.33 -6.21 -5.40
C GLU A 49 0.52 -6.76 -4.22
N LEU A 50 0.50 -6.05 -3.09
CA LEU A 50 -0.26 -6.43 -1.90
C LEU A 50 -1.76 -6.62 -2.20
N PHE A 51 -2.38 -5.70 -2.93
CA PHE A 51 -3.80 -5.80 -3.27
C PHE A 51 -4.08 -7.03 -4.15
N THR A 52 -3.15 -7.33 -5.07
CA THR A 52 -3.25 -8.51 -5.93
C THR A 52 -3.12 -9.80 -5.12
N GLU A 53 -2.15 -9.87 -4.21
CA GLU A 53 -1.97 -11.01 -3.29
C GLU A 53 -3.23 -11.26 -2.44
N ARG A 54 -3.81 -10.20 -1.88
CA ARG A 54 -5.01 -10.31 -1.02
C ARG A 54 -6.27 -10.71 -1.78
N ARG A 55 -6.41 -10.29 -3.04
CA ARG A 55 -7.50 -10.79 -3.92
C ARG A 55 -7.30 -12.25 -4.31
N ALA A 56 -6.06 -12.70 -4.46
CA ALA A 56 -5.73 -14.08 -4.82
C ALA A 56 -5.82 -15.05 -3.63
N ALA A 57 -5.67 -14.57 -2.39
CA ALA A 57 -5.78 -15.39 -1.20
C ALA A 57 -7.24 -15.81 -0.95
N PRO A 58 -7.56 -17.13 -0.85
CA PRO A 58 -8.90 -17.58 -0.47
C PRO A 58 -9.22 -17.10 0.95
N GLY A 59 -10.22 -16.22 1.03
CA GLY A 59 -10.88 -15.69 2.22
C GLY A 59 -10.20 -15.92 3.57
N LYS A 60 -9.32 -15.00 3.96
CA LYS A 60 -9.19 -14.63 5.38
C LYS A 60 -9.80 -13.24 5.55
N GLN A 61 -11.12 -13.19 5.45
CA GLN A 61 -11.90 -12.07 5.97
C GLN A 61 -12.19 -12.38 7.44
N PRO A 62 -11.97 -11.45 8.39
CA PRO A 62 -12.67 -11.52 9.67
C PRO A 62 -14.19 -11.42 9.45
#